data_AF-A0A8D8RT31-F1
#
_entry.id   AF-A0A8D8RT31-F1
#
_cell.length_a   1.000
_cell.length_b   1.000
_cell.length_c   1.000
_cell.angle_alpha   90.00
_cell.angle_beta   90.00
_cell.angle_gamma   90.00
#
_symmetry.space_group_name_H-M   'P 1'
#
loop_
_entity.id
_entity.type
_entity.pdbx_description
1 polymer ?
#
loop_
_entity_poly.entity_id
_entity_poly.type
_entity_poly.pdbx_seq_one_letter_code
_entity_poly.pdbx_strand_id
1 'polypeptide(L)'
;MLSQRGKDMKVINGYKFRFYRHLSGNIDKWVCTRKNCNAYLKYYEDDLEEENLDHNHDSDSSNTLERQKLTNNLKRKAIEDICQRPSKMIHTEVLKEKSENISTEDVTRMRKCIHHQKNYVSEL
;
A
#
# COMPACT_ATOMS: atom_id res chain seq x y z
N MET A 1 5.79 0.98 -0.96
CA MET A 1 4.54 1.05 -0.15
C MET A 1 4.23 -0.35 0.38
N LEU A 2 3.47 -0.49 1.47
CA LEU A 2 3.09 -1.81 1.96
C LEU A 2 1.69 -2.23 1.45
N SER A 3 1.51 -3.52 1.18
CA SER A 3 0.21 -4.13 0.87
C SER A 3 -0.69 -4.18 2.11
N GLN A 4 -1.98 -4.52 1.89
CA GLN A 4 -2.94 -4.71 2.99
C GLN A 4 -2.51 -5.79 3.99
N ARG A 5 -1.68 -6.76 3.56
CA ARG A 5 -1.14 -7.84 4.38
C ARG A 5 0.28 -7.58 4.89
N GLY A 6 0.78 -6.35 4.77
CA GLY A 6 2.11 -5.99 5.29
C GLY A 6 3.30 -6.42 4.44
N LYS A 7 3.10 -6.94 3.22
CA LYS A 7 4.19 -7.21 2.28
C LYS A 7 4.57 -5.98 1.47
N ASP A 8 5.84 -5.82 1.16
CA ASP A 8 6.34 -4.73 0.32
C ASP A 8 5.80 -4.76 -1.11
N MET A 9 5.59 -3.56 -1.65
CA MET A 9 5.19 -3.31 -3.03
C MET A 9 5.93 -2.09 -3.57
N LYS A 10 6.45 -2.22 -4.79
CA LYS A 10 6.99 -1.10 -5.56
C LYS A 10 5.86 -0.39 -6.31
N VAL A 11 5.93 0.93 -6.40
CA VAL A 11 4.99 1.75 -7.17
C VAL A 11 5.79 2.56 -8.17
N ILE A 12 5.54 2.36 -9.45
CA ILE A 12 6.23 3.06 -10.55
C ILE A 12 5.16 3.56 -11.50
N ASN A 13 5.13 4.87 -11.77
CA ASN A 13 4.17 5.50 -12.69
C ASN A 13 2.70 5.11 -12.45
N GLY A 14 2.30 5.01 -11.18
CA GLY A 14 0.95 4.62 -10.78
C GLY A 14 0.65 3.11 -10.85
N TYR A 15 1.59 2.29 -11.32
CA TYR A 15 1.49 0.83 -11.35
C TYR A 15 2.10 0.20 -10.10
N LYS A 16 1.39 -0.78 -9.54
CA LYS A 16 1.82 -1.49 -8.34
C LYS A 16 2.42 -2.84 -8.69
N PHE A 17 3.63 -3.10 -8.19
CA PHE A 17 4.35 -4.36 -8.34
C PHE A 17 4.50 -5.05 -7.00
N ARG A 18 4.19 -6.34 -6.95
CA ARG A 18 4.41 -7.20 -5.79
C ARG A 18 5.65 -8.06 -6.01
N PHE A 19 6.36 -8.36 -4.93
CA PHE A 19 7.40 -9.36 -4.97
C PHE A 19 6.81 -10.71 -5.42
N TYR A 20 7.48 -11.36 -6.35
CA TYR A 20 7.10 -12.68 -6.84
C TYR A 20 8.01 -13.76 -6.28
N ARG A 21 9.29 -13.74 -6.64
CA ARG A 21 10.32 -14.70 -6.18
C ARG A 21 11.73 -14.22 -6.51
N HIS A 22 12.70 -14.82 -5.86
CA HIS A 22 14.11 -14.80 -6.27
C HIS A 22 14.31 -15.70 -7.50
N LEU A 23 15.08 -15.25 -8.47
CA LEU A 23 15.54 -16.00 -9.63
C LEU A 23 17.01 -16.40 -9.43
N SER A 24 17.54 -17.21 -10.34
CA SER A 24 18.96 -17.53 -10.39
C SER A 24 19.81 -16.26 -10.55
N GLY A 25 20.97 -16.22 -9.90
CA GLY A 25 21.89 -15.07 -9.97
C GLY A 25 21.52 -13.91 -9.06
N ASN A 26 20.85 -14.16 -7.92
CA ASN A 26 20.45 -13.12 -6.95
C ASN A 26 19.53 -12.02 -7.52
N ILE A 27 18.69 -12.39 -8.49
CA ILE A 27 17.76 -11.47 -9.12
C ILE A 27 16.39 -11.55 -8.44
N ASP A 28 15.90 -10.41 -7.96
CA ASP A 28 14.58 -10.25 -7.40
C ASP A 28 13.56 -9.90 -8.49
N LYS A 29 12.59 -10.80 -8.72
CA LYS A 29 11.50 -10.55 -9.66
C LYS A 29 10.28 -9.96 -8.95
N TRP A 30 9.86 -8.81 -9.43
CA TRP A 30 8.62 -8.12 -9.05
C TRP A 30 7.65 -8.13 -10.22
N VAL A 31 6.38 -8.40 -9.97
CA VAL A 31 5.35 -8.50 -11.03
C VAL A 31 4.19 -7.56 -10.75
N CYS A 32 3.51 -7.12 -11.80
CA CYS A 32 2.31 -6.31 -11.64
C CYS A 32 1.28 -7.02 -10.73
N THR A 33 0.58 -6.24 -9.92
CA THR A 33 -0.46 -6.73 -9.01
C THR A 33 -1.76 -7.09 -9.71
N ARG A 34 -2.04 -6.54 -10.91
CA ARG A 34 -3.25 -6.86 -11.67
C ARG A 34 -3.14 -8.25 -12.27
N LYS A 35 -4.22 -9.03 -12.12
CA LYS A 35 -4.34 -10.36 -12.72
C LYS A 35 -4.27 -10.23 -14.25
N ASN A 36 -3.52 -11.12 -14.91
CA ASN A 36 -3.30 -11.14 -16.36
C ASN A 36 -2.44 -9.99 -16.93
N CYS A 37 -1.82 -9.16 -16.09
CA CYS A 37 -0.81 -8.22 -16.55
C CYS A 37 0.57 -8.90 -16.55
N ASN A 38 1.30 -8.76 -17.66
CA ASN A 38 2.62 -9.39 -17.85
C ASN A 38 3.79 -8.45 -17.51
N ALA A 39 3.51 -7.23 -17.04
CA ALA A 39 4.53 -6.29 -16.63
C ALA A 39 5.31 -6.79 -15.40
N TYR A 40 6.62 -6.59 -15.40
CA TYR A 40 7.54 -7.02 -14.35
C TYR A 40 8.77 -6.13 -14.24
N LEU A 41 9.47 -6.25 -13.12
CA LEU A 41 10.76 -5.65 -12.86
C LEU A 41 11.70 -6.74 -12.33
N LYS A 42 12.96 -6.71 -12.71
CA LYS A 42 14.03 -7.56 -12.18
C LYS A 42 15.11 -6.66 -11.61
N TYR A 43 15.43 -6.89 -10.35
CA TYR A 43 16.49 -6.18 -9.65
C TYR A 43 17.62 -7.15 -9.32
N TYR A 44 18.86 -6.74 -9.53
CA TYR A 44 20.01 -7.39 -8.91
C TYR A 44 20.41 -6.55 -7.71
N GLU A 45 20.29 -7.09 -6.51
CA GLU A 45 20.40 -6.31 -5.27
C GLU A 45 19.40 -5.12 -5.31
N ASP A 46 19.88 -3.90 -5.51
CA ASP A 46 19.07 -2.68 -5.60
C ASP A 46 19.04 -2.05 -7.01
N ASP A 47 19.82 -2.57 -7.95
CA ASP A 47 19.91 -2.06 -9.31
C ASP A 47 18.88 -2.70 -10.24
N LEU A 48 18.21 -1.88 -11.04
CA LEU A 48 17.22 -2.34 -12.02
C LEU A 48 17.94 -2.90 -13.25
N GLU A 49 17.91 -4.22 -13.41
CA GLU A 49 18.56 -4.93 -14.52
C GLU A 49 17.66 -5.03 -15.76
N GLU A 50 16.38 -5.36 -15.55
CA GLU A 50 15.46 -5.63 -16.66
C GLU A 50 14.02 -5.30 -16.25
N GLU A 51 13.27 -4.71 -17.17
CA GLU A 51 11.86 -4.41 -16.96
C GLU A 51 11.01 -4.68 -18.20
N ASN A 52 9.75 -4.99 -17.93
CA ASN A 52 8.68 -4.92 -18.91
C ASN A 52 7.59 -4.05 -18.31
N LEU A 53 7.37 -2.87 -18.89
CA LEU A 53 6.35 -1.91 -18.48
C LEU A 53 5.15 -1.88 -19.45
N ASP A 54 4.99 -2.90 -20.30
CA ASP A 54 3.81 -3.04 -21.15
C ASP A 54 2.61 -3.53 -20.32
N HIS A 55 1.74 -2.58 -19.97
CA HIS A 55 0.55 -2.79 -19.18
C HIS A 55 -0.69 -2.88 -20.06
N ASN A 56 -1.53 -3.90 -19.81
CA ASN A 56 -2.83 -4.08 -20.45
C ASN A 56 -3.99 -3.47 -19.65
N HIS A 57 -3.70 -2.49 -18.80
CA HIS A 57 -4.66 -1.83 -17.95
C HIS A 57 -4.15 -0.44 -17.56
N ASP A 58 -5.06 0.42 -17.13
CA ASP A 58 -4.70 1.77 -16.68
C ASP A 58 -3.94 1.76 -15.36
N SER A 59 -3.14 2.80 -15.15
CA SER A 59 -2.47 3.09 -13.88
C SER A 59 -3.49 3.50 -12.80
N ASP A 60 -3.16 3.27 -11.53
CA ASP A 60 -3.98 3.77 -10.43
C ASP A 60 -3.75 5.28 -10.27
N SER A 61 -4.82 6.04 -10.02
CA SER A 61 -4.70 7.48 -9.78
C SER A 61 -3.92 7.80 -8.51
N SER A 62 -3.26 8.96 -8.47
CA SER A 62 -2.51 9.45 -7.30
C SER A 62 -3.35 9.42 -6.02
N ASN A 63 -4.59 9.92 -6.09
CA ASN A 63 -5.53 9.90 -4.96
C ASN A 63 -5.80 8.47 -4.46
N THR A 64 -5.98 7.51 -5.37
CA THR A 64 -6.22 6.10 -5.00
C THR A 64 -5.02 5.53 -4.25
N LEU A 65 -3.81 5.81 -4.71
CA LEU A 65 -2.57 5.34 -4.11
C LEU A 65 -2.31 6.00 -2.75
N GLU A 66 -2.52 7.30 -2.64
CA GLU A 66 -2.42 8.07 -1.39
C GLU A 66 -3.40 7.53 -0.34
N ARG A 67 -4.67 7.38 -0.71
CA ARG A 67 -5.69 6.79 0.16
C ARG A 67 -5.31 5.39 0.63
N GLN A 68 -4.80 4.55 -0.28
CA GLN A 68 -4.35 3.20 0.06
C GLN A 68 -3.18 3.25 1.05
N LYS A 69 -2.20 4.14 0.83
CA LYS A 69 -1.05 4.34 1.73
C LYS A 69 -1.52 4.76 3.13
N LEU A 70 -2.35 5.80 3.22
CA LEU A 70 -2.93 6.29 4.48
C LEU A 70 -3.69 5.19 5.21
N THR A 71 -4.58 4.49 4.51
CA THR A 71 -5.40 3.43 5.12
C THR A 71 -4.53 2.30 5.66
N ASN A 72 -3.49 1.90 4.94
CA ASN A 72 -2.59 0.84 5.38
C ASN A 72 -1.78 1.27 6.61
N ASN A 73 -1.32 2.52 6.67
CA ASN A 73 -0.62 3.04 7.84
C ASN A 73 -1.55 3.14 9.06
N LEU A 74 -2.76 3.65 8.87
CA LEU A 74 -3.77 3.75 9.93
C LEU A 74 -4.16 2.40 10.51
N LYS A 75 -4.29 1.36 9.67
CA LYS A 75 -4.54 -0.01 10.14
C LYS A 75 -3.40 -0.53 11.02
N ARG A 76 -2.13 -0.28 10.69
CA ARG A 76 -1.00 -0.69 11.54
C ARG A 76 -1.01 0.04 12.88
N LYS A 77 -1.14 1.37 12.84
CA LYS A 77 -1.24 2.19 14.06
C LYS A 77 -2.40 1.78 14.94
N ALA A 78 -3.50 1.29 14.35
CA ALA A 78 -4.66 0.84 15.10
C ALA A 78 -4.37 -0.40 15.95
N ILE A 79 -3.46 -1.25 15.49
CA ILE A 79 -2.97 -2.43 16.22
C ILE A 79 -1.98 -1.99 17.31
N GLU A 80 -1.05 -1.09 16.96
CA GLU A 80 0.01 -0.62 17.86
C GLU A 80 -0.51 0.24 19.03
N ASP A 81 -1.50 1.10 18.78
CA ASP A 81 -2.12 1.97 19.78
C ASP A 81 -3.65 1.82 19.75
N ILE A 82 -4.12 0.75 20.40
CA ILE A 82 -5.53 0.37 20.46
C ILE A 82 -6.37 1.41 21.20
N CYS A 83 -5.79 2.14 22.15
CA CYS A 83 -6.51 3.12 22.99
C CYS A 83 -6.68 4.48 22.29
N GLN A 84 -5.85 4.81 21.31
CA GLN A 84 -5.93 6.11 20.64
C GLN A 84 -7.25 6.31 19.89
N ARG A 85 -7.85 7.50 20.05
CA ARG A 85 -9.07 7.84 19.32
C ARG A 85 -8.83 7.84 17.79
N PRO A 86 -9.69 7.21 16.98
CA PRO A 86 -9.54 7.16 15.53
C PRO A 86 -9.44 8.54 14.86
N SER A 87 -10.15 9.55 15.38
CA SER A 87 -10.08 10.92 14.86
C SER A 87 -8.67 11.52 14.97
N LYS A 88 -8.00 11.32 16.11
CA LYS A 88 -6.63 11.78 16.33
C LYS A 88 -5.65 11.02 15.45
N MET A 89 -5.83 9.71 15.29
CA MET A 89 -5.02 8.88 14.38
C MET A 89 -5.09 9.39 12.94
N ILE A 90 -6.30 9.57 12.41
CA ILE A 90 -6.54 10.05 11.05
C ILE A 90 -5.90 11.42 10.88
N HIS A 91 -6.24 12.38 11.75
CA HIS A 91 -5.70 13.74 11.65
C HIS A 91 -4.17 13.77 11.63
N THR A 92 -3.53 13.02 12.53
CA THR A 92 -2.06 12.97 12.62
C THR A 92 -1.43 12.36 11.37
N GLU A 93 -2.03 11.29 10.83
CA GLU A 93 -1.51 10.63 9.64
C GLU A 93 -1.67 11.50 8.38
N VAL A 94 -2.83 12.14 8.22
CA VAL A 94 -3.09 13.05 7.09
C VAL A 94 -2.10 14.22 7.09
N LEU A 95 -1.84 14.80 8.27
CA LEU A 95 -0.86 15.87 8.42
C LEU A 95 0.56 15.38 8.10
N LYS A 96 0.94 14.19 8.57
CA LYS A 96 2.25 13.60 8.34
C LYS A 96 2.52 13.33 6.86
N GLU A 97 1.54 12.79 6.15
CA GLU A 97 1.63 12.42 4.73
C GLU A 97 1.31 13.58 3.77
N LYS A 98 1.01 14.78 4.31
CA LYS A 98 0.66 15.99 3.54
C LYS A 98 -0.41 15.73 2.47
N SER A 99 -1.41 14.93 2.82
CA SER A 99 -2.43 14.50 1.87
C SER A 99 -3.51 15.57 1.73
N GLU A 100 -3.60 16.19 0.55
CA GLU A 100 -4.49 17.33 0.30
C GLU A 100 -5.89 16.92 -0.19
N ASN A 101 -6.02 15.75 -0.83
CA ASN A 101 -7.24 15.33 -1.53
C ASN A 101 -8.06 14.27 -0.79
N ILE A 102 -8.32 14.49 0.50
CA ILE A 102 -9.10 13.55 1.32
C ILE A 102 -10.54 14.02 1.44
N SER A 103 -11.47 13.21 0.93
CA SER A 103 -12.90 13.49 1.06
C SER A 103 -13.45 13.12 2.43
N THR A 104 -14.62 13.65 2.78
CA THR A 104 -15.36 13.26 4.01
C THR A 104 -15.76 11.78 4.01
N GLU A 105 -16.00 11.21 2.83
CA GLU A 105 -16.26 9.78 2.67
C GLU A 105 -15.02 8.94 3.02
N ASP A 106 -13.84 9.44 2.66
CA ASP A 106 -12.56 8.76 2.90
C ASP A 106 -12.31 8.66 4.39
N VAL A 107 -12.51 9.76 5.12
CA VAL A 107 -12.42 9.80 6.59
C VAL A 107 -13.37 8.79 7.22
N THR A 108 -14.59 8.67 6.69
CA THR A 108 -15.59 7.71 7.18
C THR A 108 -15.12 6.26 6.95
N ARG A 109 -14.61 5.94 5.76
CA ARG A 109 -14.05 4.62 5.43
C ARG A 109 -12.82 4.28 6.28
N MET A 110 -11.92 5.25 6.48
CA MET A 110 -10.74 5.11 7.34
C MET A 110 -11.14 4.80 8.78
N ARG A 111 -12.11 5.53 9.34
CA ARG A 111 -12.63 5.29 10.69
C ARG A 111 -13.16 3.87 10.86
N LYS A 112 -13.95 3.38 9.89
CA LYS A 112 -14.44 1.98 9.87
C LYS A 112 -13.30 0.97 9.87
N CYS A 113 -12.26 1.20 9.05
CA CYS A 113 -11.09 0.32 8.99
C CYS A 113 -10.35 0.26 10.34
N ILE A 114 -10.19 1.41 11.01
CA ILE A 114 -9.53 1.48 12.33
C ILE A 114 -10.33 0.69 13.37
N HIS A 115 -11.64 0.92 13.47
CA HIS A 115 -12.49 0.20 14.43
C HIS A 115 -12.47 -1.31 14.20
N HIS A 116 -12.59 -1.74 12.94
CA HIS A 116 -12.50 -3.16 12.59
C HIS A 116 -11.18 -3.77 13.05
N GLN A 117 -10.06 -3.07 12.83
CA GLN A 117 -8.75 -3.57 13.22
C GLN A 117 -8.58 -3.65 14.75
N LYS A 118 -9.08 -2.66 15.50
CA LYS A 118 -9.02 -2.64 16.96
C LYS A 118 -9.84 -3.77 17.58
N ASN A 119 -11.06 -3.98 17.09
CA ASN A 119 -11.94 -5.03 17.59
C ASN A 119 -11.35 -6.43 17.35
N TYR A 120 -10.77 -6.66 16.15
CA TYR A 120 -10.12 -7.93 15.83
C TYR A 120 -8.95 -8.25 16.78
N VAL A 121 -8.20 -7.24 17.21
CA VAL A 121 -7.06 -7.42 18.14
C VAL A 121 -7.53 -7.58 19.58
N SER A 122 -8.61 -6.93 20.01
CA SER A 122 -9.14 -7.08 21.37
C SER A 122 -9.77 -8.46 21.65
N GLU A 123 -10.06 -9.23 20.61
CA GLU A 123 -10.62 -10.59 20.69
C GLU A 123 -9.54 -11.70 20.72
N LEU A 124 -8.25 -11.33 20.60
CA LEU A 124 -7.08 -12.22 20.65
C LEU A 124 -6.41 -12.17 22.03
#